data_AF-A0A962QT11-F1
#
_entry.id   AF-A0A962QT11-F1
#
_cell.length_a   1.000
_cell.length_b   1.000
_cell.length_c   1.000
_cell.angle_alpha   90.00
_cell.angle_beta   90.00
_cell.angle_gamma   90.00
#
_symmetry.space_group_name_H-M   'P 1'
#
loop_
_entity.id
_entity.type
_entity.pdbx_description
1 polymer ?
#
loop_
_entity_poly.entity_id
_entity_poly.type
_entity_poly.pdbx_seq_one_letter_code
_entity_poly.pdbx_strand_id
1 'polypeptide(L)'
;MYEQVSHSLLNQILDELKPDIRKRDLRHFYTRLGANFYAIHSLFHHLYGKRDDFISQMVRLVEVMAAQYIRRGADLKQTDIARERDHNWFLSPEWVGMALYADGFAGNLDGLKSRLGYLQELGVNMVHIMPILECPKGASDGGYAVSDFRNIDQRIGTMDELRELSSAMRRRNILLTLDVVVNHTSDEHQWAQQARQGDAKYQDYYYIFDNRDVPDMFEETMPEVFPETAPGNFTFDEAMGKWVMTVFNTYQWDLNYSNPAVFIEILDIILFWANQGADIVRLDAVAFLWKKIGTTCQNEREAHLILQLLKDCSQVTAPGVLFIAEAIVAPVEITKYFGEDAVIAKECEIAYNATFMALLWEAIATKNAKLLDEGIRSLPDKLDRATWLNYVRCHDDIGLGFDNSDIVKAGYDPYAHRRFLVDYFTGVYDDSPARGQPFG
;
A
#
# COMPACT_ATOMS: atom_id res chain seq x y z
N MET A 1 -16.01 4.98 24.59
CA MET A 1 -15.94 5.68 25.89
C MET A 1 -15.76 7.16 25.57
N TYR A 2 -16.63 8.04 26.03
CA TYR A 2 -16.56 9.47 25.67
C TYR A 2 -15.39 10.13 26.41
N GLU A 3 -14.30 10.45 25.71
CA GLU A 3 -13.12 11.08 26.31
C GLU A 3 -13.19 12.60 26.16
N GLN A 4 -13.32 13.32 27.29
CA GLN A 4 -13.48 14.77 27.32
C GLN A 4 -12.32 15.54 26.67
N VAL A 5 -11.11 14.98 26.71
CA VAL A 5 -9.89 15.59 26.14
C VAL A 5 -9.97 15.65 24.63
N SER A 6 -10.25 14.52 23.96
CA SER A 6 -10.40 14.47 22.50
C SER A 6 -11.53 15.38 22.01
N HIS A 7 -12.65 15.46 22.74
CA HIS A 7 -13.76 16.33 22.36
C HIS A 7 -13.40 17.83 22.46
N SER A 8 -12.72 18.22 23.55
CA SER A 8 -12.27 19.61 23.71
C SER A 8 -11.25 19.99 22.64
N LEU A 9 -10.32 19.07 22.31
CA LEU A 9 -9.34 19.28 21.25
C LEU A 9 -10.01 19.38 19.87
N LEU A 10 -11.02 18.56 19.58
CA LEU A 10 -11.77 18.67 18.32
C LEU A 10 -12.37 20.07 18.17
N ASN A 11 -13.02 20.60 19.21
CA ASN A 11 -13.60 21.95 19.16
C ASN A 11 -12.52 23.01 18.90
N GLN A 12 -11.37 22.91 19.57
CA GLN A 12 -10.23 23.81 19.31
C GLN A 12 -9.75 23.72 17.86
N ILE A 13 -9.57 22.51 17.32
CA ILE A 13 -9.14 22.32 15.93
C ILE A 13 -10.16 22.93 14.97
N LEU A 14 -11.46 22.70 15.19
CA LEU A 14 -12.53 23.29 14.39
C LEU A 14 -12.51 24.83 14.44
N ASP A 15 -12.14 25.40 15.59
CA ASP A 15 -11.96 26.84 15.81
C ASP A 15 -10.66 27.40 15.21
N GLU A 16 -9.75 26.56 14.73
CA GLU A 16 -8.48 26.94 14.09
C GLU A 16 -8.47 26.70 12.56
N LEU A 17 -9.41 25.92 12.01
CA LEU A 17 -9.49 25.64 10.56
C LEU A 17 -9.50 26.91 9.70
N LYS A 18 -8.84 26.88 8.54
CA LYS A 18 -8.89 27.96 7.54
C LYS A 18 -10.32 28.49 7.27
N PRO A 19 -10.51 29.83 7.16
CA PRO A 19 -11.83 30.44 6.98
C PRO A 19 -12.63 29.93 5.78
N ASP A 20 -11.95 29.57 4.69
CA ASP A 20 -12.60 29.08 3.47
C ASP A 20 -13.19 27.67 3.61
N ILE A 21 -12.69 26.86 4.56
CA ILE A 21 -13.25 25.56 4.91
C ILE A 21 -14.54 25.75 5.72
N ARG A 22 -14.53 26.64 6.73
CA ARG A 22 -15.69 26.86 7.63
C ARG A 22 -16.95 27.36 6.92
N LYS A 23 -16.81 28.01 5.76
CA LYS A 23 -17.93 28.55 4.98
C LYS A 23 -18.66 27.49 4.13
N ARG A 24 -18.18 26.24 4.08
CA ARG A 24 -18.73 25.18 3.22
C ARG A 24 -19.72 24.28 3.97
N ASP A 25 -20.67 23.66 3.26
CA ASP A 25 -21.52 22.60 3.83
C ASP A 25 -20.73 21.29 3.95
N LEU A 26 -20.33 20.98 5.17
CA LEU A 26 -19.50 19.83 5.53
C LEU A 26 -20.23 18.89 6.51
N ARG A 27 -21.58 18.86 6.49
CA ARG A 27 -22.37 18.08 7.45
C ARG A 27 -21.92 16.62 7.55
N HIS A 28 -21.87 15.88 6.44
CA HIS A 28 -21.44 14.47 6.44
C HIS A 28 -19.99 14.32 6.91
N PHE A 29 -19.09 15.21 6.48
CA PHE A 29 -17.70 15.24 6.94
C PHE A 29 -17.62 15.41 8.46
N TYR A 30 -18.29 16.40 9.04
CA TYR A 30 -18.27 16.63 10.48
C TYR A 30 -18.94 15.51 11.28
N THR A 31 -20.01 14.89 10.74
CA THR A 31 -20.61 13.71 11.35
C THR A 31 -19.62 12.55 11.41
N ARG A 32 -18.94 12.25 10.30
CA ARG A 32 -17.94 11.18 10.25
C ARG A 32 -16.71 11.50 11.09
N LEU A 33 -16.24 12.75 11.05
CA LEU A 33 -15.13 13.22 11.87
C LEU A 33 -15.47 13.06 13.35
N GLY A 34 -16.63 13.56 13.81
CA GLY A 34 -17.05 13.41 15.21
C GLY A 34 -17.16 11.95 15.65
N ALA A 35 -17.60 11.04 14.77
CA ALA A 35 -17.69 9.62 15.06
C ALA A 35 -16.32 8.92 15.18
N ASN A 36 -15.34 9.33 14.36
CA ASN A 36 -14.02 8.66 14.27
C ASN A 36 -12.90 9.41 15.00
N PHE A 37 -13.11 10.67 15.43
CA PHE A 37 -12.04 11.54 15.91
C PHE A 37 -11.30 10.97 17.13
N TYR A 38 -12.00 10.27 18.03
CA TYR A 38 -11.34 9.65 19.18
C TYR A 38 -10.30 8.60 18.75
N ALA A 39 -10.64 7.73 17.79
CA ALA A 39 -9.72 6.72 17.27
C ALA A 39 -8.54 7.38 16.53
N ILE A 40 -8.83 8.33 15.64
CA ILE A 40 -7.83 9.14 14.92
C ILE A 40 -6.87 9.82 15.91
N HIS A 41 -7.41 10.53 16.90
CA HIS A 41 -6.62 11.22 17.91
C HIS A 41 -5.76 10.23 18.72
N SER A 42 -6.32 9.10 19.15
CA SER A 42 -5.59 8.13 19.96
C SER A 42 -4.42 7.51 19.19
N LEU A 43 -4.63 7.15 17.92
CA LEU A 43 -3.59 6.61 17.04
C LEU A 43 -2.52 7.66 16.75
N PHE A 44 -2.92 8.87 16.37
CA PHE A 44 -2.01 9.98 16.08
C PHE A 44 -1.20 10.38 17.33
N HIS A 45 -1.82 10.37 18.52
CA HIS A 45 -1.13 10.60 19.79
C HIS A 45 -0.14 9.49 20.14
N HIS A 46 -0.47 8.22 19.85
CA HIS A 46 0.45 7.12 20.09
C HIS A 46 1.73 7.27 19.25
N LEU A 47 1.57 7.63 17.98
CA LEU A 47 2.69 7.81 17.04
C LEU A 47 3.49 9.10 17.30
N TYR A 48 2.80 10.21 17.58
CA TYR A 48 3.40 11.56 17.51
C TYR A 48 3.19 12.43 18.76
N GLY A 49 2.53 11.92 19.80
CA GLY A 49 2.05 12.70 20.94
C GLY A 49 3.12 13.36 21.81
N LYS A 50 4.39 12.96 21.66
CA LYS A 50 5.53 13.55 22.39
C LYS A 50 6.17 14.75 21.66
N ARG A 51 5.72 15.07 20.45
CA ARG A 51 6.29 16.16 19.65
C ARG A 51 5.70 17.52 20.03
N ASP A 52 6.54 18.55 20.00
CA ASP A 52 6.11 19.93 20.29
C ASP A 52 5.12 20.48 19.25
N ASP A 53 5.17 19.96 18.01
CA ASP A 53 4.27 20.33 16.91
C ASP A 53 3.01 19.46 16.81
N PHE A 54 2.71 18.63 17.82
CA PHE A 54 1.58 17.69 17.79
C PHE A 54 0.24 18.35 17.41
N ILE A 55 -0.11 19.45 18.08
CA ILE A 55 -1.39 20.14 17.87
C ILE A 55 -1.47 20.76 16.46
N SER A 56 -0.40 21.40 16.00
CA SER A 56 -0.38 22.02 14.67
C SER A 56 -0.48 20.97 13.55
N GLN A 57 0.14 19.80 13.74
CA GLN A 57 0.02 18.68 12.79
C GLN A 57 -1.38 18.06 12.82
N MET A 58 -2.03 17.95 13.99
CA MET A 58 -3.44 17.53 14.08
C MET A 58 -4.39 18.50 13.36
N VAL A 59 -4.17 19.81 13.49
CA VAL A 59 -4.93 20.82 12.72
C VAL A 59 -4.71 20.59 11.23
N ARG A 60 -3.45 20.45 10.80
CA ARG A 60 -3.09 20.20 9.40
C ARG A 60 -3.74 18.92 8.85
N LEU A 61 -3.78 17.85 9.63
CA LEU A 61 -4.43 16.58 9.29
C LEU A 61 -5.92 16.80 8.99
N VAL A 62 -6.65 17.49 9.88
CA VAL A 62 -8.07 17.79 9.69
C VAL A 62 -8.29 18.72 8.50
N GLU A 63 -7.42 19.70 8.28
CA GLU A 63 -7.48 20.57 7.10
C GLU A 63 -7.29 19.81 5.79
N VAL A 64 -6.36 18.86 5.72
CA VAL A 64 -6.13 18.01 4.54
C VAL A 64 -7.36 17.16 4.25
N MET A 65 -7.89 16.46 5.25
CA MET A 65 -9.12 15.66 5.13
C MET A 65 -10.29 16.53 4.64
N ALA A 66 -10.49 17.70 5.23
CA ALA A 66 -11.58 18.60 4.84
C ALA A 66 -11.39 19.15 3.42
N ALA A 67 -10.18 19.53 3.04
CA ALA A 67 -9.87 20.01 1.69
C ALA A 67 -10.14 18.93 0.63
N GLN A 68 -9.76 17.69 0.89
CA GLN A 68 -10.03 16.57 0.00
C GLN A 68 -11.52 16.23 -0.06
N TYR A 69 -12.25 16.30 1.05
CA TYR A 69 -13.71 16.14 1.03
C TYR A 69 -14.41 17.24 0.21
N ILE A 70 -13.93 18.49 0.29
CA ILE A 70 -14.46 19.61 -0.52
C ILE A 70 -14.25 19.34 -2.01
N ARG A 71 -13.06 18.84 -2.40
CA ARG A 71 -12.71 18.51 -3.78
C ARG A 71 -13.42 17.27 -4.32
N ARG A 72 -13.88 16.37 -3.44
CA ARG A 72 -14.55 15.13 -3.83
C ARG A 72 -15.82 15.38 -4.64
N GLY A 73 -15.90 14.78 -5.82
CA GLY A 73 -17.00 14.90 -6.77
C GLY A 73 -18.35 14.47 -6.20
N ALA A 74 -19.44 15.05 -6.70
CA ALA A 74 -20.78 14.77 -6.19
C ALA A 74 -21.22 13.31 -6.45
N ASP A 75 -20.81 12.76 -7.58
CA ASP A 75 -20.97 11.36 -7.96
C ASP A 75 -20.21 10.42 -7.01
N LEU A 76 -18.97 10.75 -6.67
CA LEU A 76 -18.18 10.00 -5.69
C LEU A 76 -18.79 10.07 -4.29
N LYS A 77 -19.30 11.23 -3.87
CA LYS A 77 -20.03 11.37 -2.59
C LYS A 77 -21.31 10.52 -2.55
N GLN A 78 -21.99 10.33 -3.68
CA GLN A 78 -23.14 9.43 -3.76
C GLN A 78 -22.71 7.97 -3.64
N THR A 79 -21.61 7.57 -4.30
CA THR A 79 -21.01 6.24 -4.13
C THR A 79 -20.64 6.00 -2.68
N ASP A 80 -20.04 6.98 -1.99
CA ASP A 80 -19.70 6.87 -0.57
C ASP A 80 -20.94 6.56 0.28
N ILE A 81 -22.02 7.33 0.10
CA ILE A 81 -23.27 7.13 0.85
C ILE A 81 -23.87 5.75 0.56
N ALA A 82 -23.75 5.26 -0.68
CA ALA A 82 -24.24 3.93 -1.04
C ALA A 82 -23.41 2.82 -0.35
N ARG A 83 -22.07 2.94 -0.37
CA ARG A 83 -21.14 1.99 0.27
C ARG A 83 -21.20 2.05 1.80
N GLU A 84 -21.54 3.18 2.39
CA GLU A 84 -21.79 3.27 3.83
C GLU A 84 -23.07 2.53 4.25
N ARG A 85 -24.05 2.37 3.35
CA ARG A 85 -25.27 1.59 3.66
C ARG A 85 -25.04 0.09 3.58
N ASP A 86 -24.10 -0.33 2.74
CA ASP A 86 -23.65 -1.72 2.62
C ASP A 86 -22.14 -1.81 2.84
N HIS A 87 -21.74 -1.95 4.10
CA HIS A 87 -20.33 -2.06 4.47
C HIS A 87 -19.64 -3.33 3.94
N ASN A 88 -20.38 -4.28 3.35
CA ASN A 88 -19.86 -5.55 2.85
C ASN A 88 -19.85 -5.63 1.32
N TRP A 89 -20.10 -4.53 0.61
CA TRP A 89 -20.24 -4.49 -0.84
C TRP A 89 -19.09 -5.17 -1.61
N PHE A 90 -17.87 -5.12 -1.07
CA PHE A 90 -16.66 -5.70 -1.67
C PHE A 90 -16.46 -7.18 -1.39
N LEU A 91 -17.26 -7.77 -0.51
CA LEU A 91 -17.30 -9.22 -0.25
C LEU A 91 -18.19 -9.97 -1.25
N SER A 92 -18.75 -9.27 -2.24
CA SER A 92 -19.60 -9.88 -3.25
C SER A 92 -18.83 -10.94 -4.05
N PRO A 93 -19.41 -12.14 -4.27
CA PRO A 93 -18.82 -13.16 -5.12
C PRO A 93 -18.80 -12.77 -6.61
N GLU A 94 -19.44 -11.64 -6.97
CA GLU A 94 -19.46 -11.13 -8.34
C GLU A 94 -18.15 -10.44 -8.74
N TRP A 95 -17.27 -10.10 -7.78
CA TRP A 95 -16.02 -9.41 -8.09
C TRP A 95 -14.98 -10.36 -8.69
N VAL A 96 -14.54 -10.04 -9.90
CA VAL A 96 -13.46 -10.73 -10.62
C VAL A 96 -12.41 -9.69 -11.02
N GLY A 97 -11.22 -9.84 -10.44
CA GLY A 97 -10.10 -8.93 -10.60
C GLY A 97 -9.18 -9.27 -11.77
N MET A 98 -8.64 -8.23 -12.41
CA MET A 98 -7.51 -8.35 -13.34
C MET A 98 -6.50 -7.23 -13.08
N ALA A 99 -5.25 -7.61 -12.80
CA ALA A 99 -4.12 -6.69 -12.76
C ALA A 99 -3.45 -6.61 -14.13
N LEU A 100 -3.11 -5.39 -14.58
CA LEU A 100 -2.49 -5.16 -15.89
C LEU A 100 -1.65 -3.89 -15.92
N TYR A 101 -0.62 -3.92 -16.76
CA TYR A 101 0.06 -2.70 -17.22
C TYR A 101 -0.74 -2.10 -18.37
N ALA A 102 -1.09 -0.81 -18.30
CA ALA A 102 -1.91 -0.16 -19.31
C ALA A 102 -1.25 -0.17 -20.70
N ASP A 103 0.06 0.08 -20.74
CA ASP A 103 0.89 0.03 -21.93
C ASP A 103 1.09 -1.41 -22.44
N GLY A 104 1.38 -2.35 -21.54
CA GLY A 104 1.52 -3.77 -21.90
C GLY A 104 0.23 -4.40 -22.45
N PHE A 105 -0.93 -4.05 -21.90
CA PHE A 105 -2.22 -4.64 -22.30
C PHE A 105 -2.89 -3.92 -23.46
N ALA A 106 -2.82 -2.58 -23.49
CA ALA A 106 -3.59 -1.77 -24.43
C ALA A 106 -2.84 -0.54 -24.97
N GLY A 107 -1.53 -0.44 -24.76
CA GLY A 107 -0.69 0.64 -25.27
C GLY A 107 -0.68 1.91 -24.41
N ASN A 108 -1.82 2.31 -23.83
CA ASN A 108 -1.96 3.45 -22.90
C ASN A 108 -3.36 3.46 -22.24
N LEU A 109 -3.67 4.50 -21.46
CA LEU A 109 -4.97 4.65 -20.79
C LEU A 109 -6.16 4.80 -21.76
N ASP A 110 -6.00 5.48 -22.89
CA ASP A 110 -7.07 5.60 -23.90
C ASP A 110 -7.33 4.25 -24.61
N GLY A 111 -6.26 3.53 -24.91
CA GLY A 111 -6.30 2.16 -25.37
C GLY A 111 -7.04 1.27 -24.38
N LEU A 112 -6.74 1.35 -23.08
CA LEU A 112 -7.43 0.59 -22.04
C LEU A 112 -8.93 0.94 -21.98
N LYS A 113 -9.28 2.22 -22.11
CA LYS A 113 -10.68 2.69 -22.19
C LYS A 113 -11.42 2.04 -23.37
N SER A 114 -10.75 1.84 -24.51
CA SER A 114 -11.32 1.14 -25.67
C SER A 114 -11.54 -0.37 -25.45
N ARG A 115 -10.83 -0.97 -24.48
CA ARG A 115 -10.90 -2.39 -24.12
C ARG A 115 -11.88 -2.73 -23.00
N LEU A 116 -12.56 -1.74 -22.41
CA LEU A 116 -13.54 -2.01 -21.34
C LEU A 116 -14.65 -2.98 -21.77
N GLY A 117 -15.05 -2.98 -23.05
CA GLY A 117 -16.03 -3.96 -23.57
C GLY A 117 -15.54 -5.40 -23.52
N TYR A 118 -14.25 -5.63 -23.80
CA TYR A 118 -13.61 -6.94 -23.69
C TYR A 118 -13.54 -7.41 -22.24
N LEU A 119 -13.20 -6.52 -21.30
CA LEU A 119 -13.16 -6.86 -19.88
C LEU A 119 -14.54 -7.28 -19.36
N GLN A 120 -15.61 -6.59 -19.77
CA GLN A 120 -16.97 -6.99 -19.44
C GLN A 120 -17.37 -8.34 -20.03
N GLU A 121 -16.99 -8.62 -21.29
CA GLU A 121 -17.23 -9.92 -21.93
C GLU A 121 -16.52 -11.06 -21.18
N LEU A 122 -15.30 -10.80 -20.69
CA LEU A 122 -14.54 -11.74 -19.87
C LEU A 122 -15.13 -11.93 -18.45
N GLY A 123 -16.01 -11.03 -18.02
CA GLY A 123 -16.57 -11.00 -16.67
C GLY A 123 -15.70 -10.28 -15.64
N VAL A 124 -14.66 -9.55 -16.08
CA VAL A 124 -13.79 -8.75 -15.21
C VAL A 124 -14.48 -7.43 -14.85
N ASN A 125 -14.59 -7.16 -13.55
CA ASN A 125 -15.26 -5.97 -13.00
C ASN A 125 -14.49 -5.33 -11.82
N MET A 126 -13.24 -5.71 -11.61
CA MET A 126 -12.25 -4.97 -10.82
C MET A 126 -10.95 -4.95 -11.62
N VAL A 127 -10.43 -3.77 -11.94
CA VAL A 127 -9.21 -3.62 -12.75
C VAL A 127 -8.16 -2.89 -11.95
N HIS A 128 -7.06 -3.58 -11.69
CA HIS A 128 -5.85 -3.01 -11.09
C HIS A 128 -4.91 -2.58 -12.21
N ILE A 129 -4.77 -1.27 -12.36
CA ILE A 129 -3.80 -0.69 -13.28
C ILE A 129 -2.50 -0.51 -12.50
N MET A 130 -1.47 -1.24 -12.92
CA MET A 130 -0.10 -1.16 -12.38
C MET A 130 0.44 0.28 -12.48
N PRO A 131 1.53 0.65 -11.77
CA PRO A 131 1.92 2.04 -11.57
C PRO A 131 1.90 2.90 -12.83
N ILE A 132 1.13 3.99 -12.78
CA ILE A 132 0.94 4.95 -13.89
C ILE A 132 1.62 6.30 -13.63
N LEU A 133 2.25 6.45 -12.47
CA LEU A 133 2.77 7.73 -12.00
C LEU A 133 4.08 8.07 -12.70
N GLU A 134 4.38 9.36 -12.78
CA GLU A 134 5.67 9.82 -13.31
C GLU A 134 6.82 9.21 -12.50
N CYS A 135 7.78 8.62 -13.21
CA CYS A 135 8.92 7.91 -12.66
C CYS A 135 10.15 8.14 -13.56
N PRO A 136 11.38 7.80 -13.10
CA PRO A 136 12.57 7.92 -13.92
C PRO A 136 12.44 7.16 -15.25
N LYS A 137 13.03 7.70 -16.32
CA LYS A 137 12.94 7.08 -17.65
C LYS A 137 13.72 5.76 -17.77
N GLY A 138 14.73 5.58 -16.92
CA GLY A 138 15.64 4.43 -16.93
C GLY A 138 15.26 3.41 -15.87
N ALA A 139 15.96 3.45 -14.73
CA ALA A 139 15.72 2.55 -13.61
C ALA A 139 14.57 3.10 -12.75
N SER A 140 13.38 2.52 -12.92
CA SER A 140 12.17 2.93 -12.18
C SER A 140 11.47 1.80 -11.45
N ASP A 141 12.08 0.60 -11.45
CA ASP A 141 11.50 -0.60 -10.85
C ASP A 141 10.06 -0.83 -11.34
N GLY A 142 9.85 -0.88 -12.67
CA GLY A 142 8.51 -1.05 -13.25
C GLY A 142 7.51 0.07 -12.93
N GLY A 143 7.98 1.25 -12.49
CA GLY A 143 7.16 2.40 -12.11
C GLY A 143 7.00 2.61 -10.60
N TYR A 144 7.60 1.76 -9.75
CA TYR A 144 7.55 1.90 -8.29
C TYR A 144 8.48 3.00 -7.74
N ALA A 145 9.50 3.43 -8.48
CA ALA A 145 10.26 4.63 -8.12
C ALA A 145 9.52 5.92 -8.57
N VAL A 146 8.59 6.42 -7.76
CA VAL A 146 7.72 7.56 -8.12
C VAL A 146 8.46 8.90 -8.00
N SER A 147 8.47 9.70 -9.07
CA SER A 147 9.04 11.06 -9.15
C SER A 147 8.01 12.16 -8.92
N ASP A 148 6.73 11.93 -9.26
CA ASP A 148 5.62 12.83 -8.92
C ASP A 148 4.33 12.04 -8.63
N PHE A 149 3.86 12.10 -7.39
CA PHE A 149 2.64 11.41 -6.96
C PHE A 149 1.34 11.94 -7.56
N ARG A 150 1.34 13.11 -8.20
CA ARG A 150 0.15 13.77 -8.75
C ARG A 150 0.19 13.92 -10.26
N ASN A 151 1.24 13.44 -10.92
CA ASN A 151 1.35 13.42 -12.37
C ASN A 151 1.40 11.99 -12.91
N ILE A 152 0.79 11.80 -14.08
CA ILE A 152 0.81 10.51 -14.80
C ILE A 152 2.00 10.53 -15.75
N ASP A 153 2.68 9.39 -15.87
CA ASP A 153 3.75 9.22 -16.84
C ASP A 153 3.22 9.46 -18.26
N GLN A 154 3.84 10.38 -18.98
CA GLN A 154 3.44 10.78 -20.33
C GLN A 154 3.43 9.61 -21.34
N ARG A 155 4.17 8.52 -21.07
CA ARG A 155 4.16 7.28 -21.85
C ARG A 155 2.84 6.52 -21.68
N ILE A 156 2.20 6.67 -20.52
CA ILE A 156 0.98 5.95 -20.13
C ILE A 156 -0.27 6.76 -20.42
N GLY A 157 -0.23 8.08 -20.24
CA GLY A 157 -1.32 8.98 -20.60
C GLY A 157 -1.35 10.27 -19.79
N THR A 158 -2.54 10.82 -19.61
CA THR A 158 -2.79 12.10 -18.95
C THR A 158 -3.86 11.99 -17.86
N MET A 159 -3.89 12.97 -16.96
CA MET A 159 -4.91 13.04 -15.90
C MET A 159 -6.35 13.07 -16.44
N ASP A 160 -6.57 13.69 -17.60
CA ASP A 160 -7.90 13.75 -18.20
C ASP A 160 -8.32 12.40 -18.81
N GLU A 161 -7.39 11.67 -19.44
CA GLU A 161 -7.64 10.30 -19.91
C GLU A 161 -7.97 9.35 -18.76
N LEU A 162 -7.28 9.47 -17.62
CA LEU A 162 -7.63 8.68 -16.43
C LEU A 162 -9.03 9.02 -15.92
N ARG A 163 -9.41 10.30 -15.85
CA ARG A 163 -10.76 10.70 -15.42
C ARG A 163 -11.84 10.16 -16.36
N GLU A 164 -11.59 10.19 -17.66
CA GLU A 164 -12.49 9.60 -18.65
C GLU A 164 -12.61 8.09 -18.48
N LEU A 165 -11.48 7.40 -18.29
CA LEU A 165 -11.41 5.96 -18.04
C LEU A 165 -12.18 5.58 -16.76
N SER A 166 -11.86 6.23 -15.63
CA SER A 166 -12.53 6.06 -14.33
C SER A 166 -14.05 6.26 -14.44
N SER A 167 -14.48 7.32 -15.13
CA SER A 167 -15.90 7.57 -15.39
C SER A 167 -16.55 6.49 -16.25
N ALA A 168 -15.82 5.98 -17.27
CA ALA A 168 -16.31 4.94 -18.16
C ALA A 168 -16.38 3.56 -17.48
N MET A 169 -15.45 3.25 -16.59
CA MET A 169 -15.43 2.06 -15.75
C MET A 169 -16.60 2.07 -14.77
N ARG A 170 -16.83 3.20 -14.09
CA ARG A 170 -17.94 3.33 -13.13
C ARG A 170 -19.31 3.14 -13.78
N ARG A 171 -19.53 3.70 -14.99
CA ARG A 171 -20.77 3.46 -15.77
C ARG A 171 -21.00 1.99 -16.14
N ARG A 172 -19.94 1.17 -16.06
CA ARG A 172 -19.94 -0.27 -16.37
C ARG A 172 -19.89 -1.14 -15.12
N ASN A 173 -19.98 -0.56 -13.92
CA ASN A 173 -19.77 -1.23 -12.64
C ASN A 173 -18.41 -1.95 -12.57
N ILE A 174 -17.37 -1.35 -13.16
CA ILE A 174 -15.99 -1.82 -13.04
C ILE A 174 -15.30 -0.96 -11.98
N LEU A 175 -14.71 -1.61 -10.97
CA LEU A 175 -13.92 -0.95 -9.94
C LEU A 175 -12.53 -0.60 -10.47
N LEU A 176 -12.06 0.59 -10.13
CA LEU A 176 -10.69 1.02 -10.43
C LEU A 176 -9.79 0.81 -9.20
N THR A 177 -8.74 0.02 -9.37
CA THR A 177 -7.67 -0.18 -8.40
C THR A 177 -6.38 0.47 -8.90
N LEU A 178 -5.74 1.30 -8.07
CA LEU A 178 -4.47 1.97 -8.38
C LEU A 178 -3.44 1.72 -7.29
N ASP A 179 -2.16 1.70 -7.68
CA ASP A 179 -1.05 1.71 -6.74
C ASP A 179 -0.80 3.10 -6.16
N VAL A 180 -0.50 3.14 -4.87
CA VAL A 180 0.15 4.27 -4.22
C VAL A 180 1.36 3.73 -3.46
N VAL A 181 2.55 4.15 -3.92
CA VAL A 181 3.81 3.81 -3.27
C VAL A 181 3.93 4.63 -2.00
N VAL A 182 3.77 3.98 -0.84
CA VAL A 182 3.72 4.66 0.44
C VAL A 182 5.05 4.65 1.18
N ASN A 183 5.90 3.63 0.98
CA ASN A 183 7.15 3.50 1.73
C ASN A 183 8.26 4.44 1.24
N HIS A 184 8.34 4.72 -0.05
CA HIS A 184 9.50 5.37 -0.64
C HIS A 184 9.14 6.25 -1.84
N THR A 185 10.08 7.07 -2.27
CA THR A 185 9.99 7.85 -3.52
C THR A 185 11.24 7.65 -4.36
N SER A 186 11.21 8.01 -5.64
CA SER A 186 12.44 8.15 -6.43
C SER A 186 13.35 9.23 -5.83
N ASP A 187 14.66 9.06 -5.96
CA ASP A 187 15.67 10.11 -5.70
C ASP A 187 15.56 11.32 -6.66
N GLU A 188 14.77 11.21 -7.73
CA GLU A 188 14.32 12.30 -8.62
C GLU A 188 13.07 13.03 -8.10
N HIS A 189 12.39 12.52 -7.07
CA HIS A 189 11.20 13.17 -6.51
C HIS A 189 11.53 14.56 -5.96
N GLN A 190 10.59 15.50 -6.08
CA GLN A 190 10.78 16.89 -5.63
C GLN A 190 11.30 16.96 -4.19
N TRP A 191 10.74 16.14 -3.29
CA TRP A 191 11.19 16.08 -1.89
C TRP A 191 12.65 15.62 -1.77
N ALA A 192 13.08 14.60 -2.52
CA ALA A 192 14.47 14.13 -2.50
C ALA A 192 15.42 15.20 -3.06
N GLN A 193 15.03 15.87 -4.15
CA GLN A 193 15.80 16.97 -4.73
C GLN A 193 15.95 18.15 -3.77
N GLN A 194 14.90 18.51 -3.03
CA GLN A 194 14.97 19.56 -2.01
C GLN A 194 15.83 19.13 -0.79
N ALA A 195 15.75 17.87 -0.38
CA ALA A 195 16.60 17.31 0.68
C ALA A 195 18.09 17.39 0.28
N ARG A 196 18.41 17.03 -0.97
CA ARG A 196 19.75 17.14 -1.56
C ARG A 196 20.25 18.60 -1.65
N GLN A 197 19.33 19.56 -1.83
CA GLN A 197 19.63 21.00 -1.79
C GLN A 197 19.82 21.56 -0.37
N GLY A 198 19.64 20.74 0.68
CA GLY A 198 19.84 21.14 2.07
C GLY A 198 18.61 21.71 2.77
N ASP A 199 17.41 21.56 2.20
CA ASP A 199 16.18 21.95 2.90
C ASP A 199 15.90 20.97 4.04
N ALA A 200 16.06 21.44 5.28
CA ALA A 200 15.87 20.65 6.50
C ALA A 200 14.49 19.99 6.59
N LYS A 201 13.43 20.65 6.10
CA LYS A 201 12.08 20.08 6.10
C LYS A 201 12.03 18.78 5.30
N TYR A 202 12.65 18.77 4.12
CA TYR A 202 12.64 17.61 3.24
C TYR A 202 13.74 16.61 3.58
N GLN A 203 14.83 17.02 4.23
CA GLN A 203 15.75 16.05 4.83
C GLN A 203 15.05 15.22 5.91
N ASP A 204 14.19 15.85 6.73
CA ASP A 204 13.35 15.15 7.72
C ASP A 204 12.24 14.28 7.10
N TYR A 205 12.07 14.27 5.78
CA TYR A 205 11.13 13.36 5.10
C TYR A 205 11.76 11.99 4.82
N TYR A 206 13.08 11.85 4.98
CA TYR A 206 13.81 10.60 4.75
C TYR A 206 14.67 10.25 5.97
N TYR A 207 15.25 9.05 5.94
CA TYR A 207 16.27 8.65 6.91
C TYR A 207 17.66 8.99 6.35
N ILE A 208 18.19 10.16 6.72
CA ILE A 208 19.47 10.70 6.23
C ILE A 208 20.48 10.82 7.38
N PHE A 209 21.71 10.38 7.15
CA PHE A 209 22.77 10.31 8.17
C PHE A 209 24.10 10.88 7.65
N ASP A 210 24.83 11.59 8.51
CA ASP A 210 26.14 12.18 8.17
C ASP A 210 27.24 11.13 7.98
N ASN A 211 27.11 10.00 8.65
CA ASN A 211 28.11 8.93 8.66
C ASN A 211 27.43 7.55 8.78
N ARG A 212 28.24 6.50 8.89
CA ARG A 212 27.76 5.12 8.99
C ARG A 212 27.39 4.65 10.39
N ASP A 213 27.58 5.45 11.44
CA ASP A 213 27.40 5.00 12.83
C ASP A 213 25.98 4.46 13.09
N VAL A 214 24.94 5.20 12.66
CA VAL A 214 23.54 4.76 12.78
C VAL A 214 23.13 3.79 11.68
N PRO A 215 23.47 4.01 10.38
CA PRO A 215 23.24 3.02 9.33
C PRO A 215 23.74 1.61 9.69
N ASP A 216 24.96 1.49 10.22
CA ASP A 216 25.53 0.18 10.57
C ASP A 216 24.72 -0.52 11.69
N MET A 217 24.16 0.23 12.63
CA MET A 217 23.28 -0.33 13.67
C MET A 217 21.95 -0.88 13.11
N PHE A 218 21.45 -0.32 12.01
CA PHE A 218 20.27 -0.86 11.33
C PHE A 218 20.62 -2.13 10.54
N GLU A 219 21.76 -2.12 9.84
CA GLU A 219 22.24 -3.24 9.01
C GLU A 219 22.53 -4.52 9.83
N GLU A 220 22.77 -4.41 11.14
CA GLU A 220 22.95 -5.59 12.01
C GLU A 220 21.76 -6.56 11.99
N THR A 221 20.55 -6.05 11.74
CA THR A 221 19.30 -6.84 11.83
C THR A 221 18.40 -6.76 10.61
N MET A 222 18.60 -5.78 9.72
CA MET A 222 17.78 -5.66 8.51
C MET A 222 18.19 -6.67 7.44
N PRO A 223 17.24 -7.42 6.85
CA PRO A 223 17.54 -8.27 5.70
C PRO A 223 17.73 -7.43 4.43
N GLU A 224 18.55 -7.91 3.50
CA GLU A 224 18.68 -7.32 2.16
C GLU A 224 17.54 -7.83 1.26
N VAL A 225 16.77 -6.90 0.68
CA VAL A 225 15.69 -7.24 -0.27
C VAL A 225 16.28 -7.57 -1.64
N PHE A 226 17.28 -6.80 -2.08
CA PHE A 226 17.93 -6.94 -3.38
C PHE A 226 19.45 -7.08 -3.27
N PRO A 227 19.96 -8.17 -2.68
CA PRO A 227 21.39 -8.33 -2.39
C PRO A 227 22.29 -8.28 -3.63
N GLU A 228 21.79 -8.68 -4.82
CA GLU A 228 22.59 -8.71 -6.04
C GLU A 228 22.62 -7.36 -6.78
N THR A 229 21.54 -6.57 -6.70
CA THR A 229 21.40 -5.31 -7.48
C THR A 229 21.60 -4.06 -6.64
N ALA A 230 21.22 -4.08 -5.36
CA ALA A 230 21.34 -2.97 -4.41
C ALA A 230 21.69 -3.51 -3.01
N PRO A 231 22.95 -3.91 -2.76
CA PRO A 231 23.36 -4.49 -1.49
C PRO A 231 23.27 -3.49 -0.32
N GLY A 232 22.95 -4.02 0.86
CA GLY A 232 22.65 -3.24 2.05
C GLY A 232 21.30 -2.51 2.01
N ASN A 233 21.09 -1.62 2.98
CA ASN A 233 19.85 -0.85 3.15
C ASN A 233 20.08 0.67 3.09
N PHE A 234 21.31 1.11 2.78
CA PHE A 234 21.68 2.52 2.74
C PHE A 234 22.63 2.83 1.59
N THR A 235 22.35 3.93 0.90
CA THR A 235 23.15 4.45 -0.21
C THR A 235 23.83 5.75 0.21
N PHE A 236 25.08 5.96 -0.21
CA PHE A 236 25.74 7.27 -0.07
C PHE A 236 25.37 8.16 -1.27
N ASP A 237 24.67 9.26 -1.02
CA ASP A 237 24.37 10.26 -2.05
C ASP A 237 25.52 11.26 -2.14
N GLU A 238 26.34 11.16 -3.19
CA GLU A 238 27.52 12.00 -3.42
C GLU A 238 27.18 13.49 -3.49
N ALA A 239 26.01 13.84 -4.02
CA ALA A 239 25.59 15.23 -4.19
C ALA A 239 25.24 15.90 -2.84
N MET A 240 24.65 15.14 -1.91
CA MET A 240 24.32 15.57 -0.56
C MET A 240 25.49 15.35 0.42
N GLY A 241 26.42 14.44 0.10
CA GLY A 241 27.52 14.04 0.97
C GLY A 241 27.07 13.30 2.24
N LYS A 242 25.97 12.54 2.16
CA LYS A 242 25.32 11.87 3.29
C LYS A 242 24.81 10.48 2.89
N TRP A 243 24.58 9.63 3.88
CA TRP A 243 23.92 8.34 3.71
C TRP A 243 22.40 8.51 3.77
N VAL A 244 21.68 7.77 2.95
CA VAL A 244 20.21 7.74 2.92
C VAL A 244 19.73 6.30 2.90
N MET A 245 18.66 6.00 3.64
CA MET A 245 18.06 4.67 3.64
C MET A 245 17.36 4.38 2.31
N THR A 246 17.68 3.22 1.75
CA THR A 246 17.21 2.70 0.47
C THR A 246 17.04 1.19 0.60
N VAL A 247 15.92 0.74 1.19
CA VAL A 247 15.66 -0.69 1.48
C VAL A 247 15.52 -1.51 0.19
N PHE A 248 15.06 -0.86 -0.88
CA PHE A 248 14.91 -1.44 -2.20
C PHE A 248 16.09 -1.04 -3.09
N ASN A 249 15.86 -0.48 -4.27
CA ASN A 249 16.93 0.01 -5.12
C ASN A 249 17.56 1.30 -4.55
N THR A 250 18.81 1.58 -4.93
CA THR A 250 19.57 2.78 -4.52
C THR A 250 18.90 4.12 -4.91
N TYR A 251 17.99 4.09 -5.88
CA TYR A 251 17.19 5.22 -6.33
C TYR A 251 15.80 5.30 -5.69
N GLN A 252 15.47 4.44 -4.72
CA GLN A 252 14.22 4.44 -3.95
C GLN A 252 14.51 4.84 -2.50
N TRP A 253 14.25 6.09 -2.15
CA TRP A 253 14.54 6.64 -0.82
C TRP A 253 13.37 6.43 0.13
N ASP A 254 13.62 5.76 1.26
CA ASP A 254 12.61 5.43 2.26
C ASP A 254 12.12 6.69 3.02
N LEU A 255 10.80 6.85 3.05
CA LEU A 255 10.11 7.94 3.74
C LEU A 255 10.10 7.72 5.26
N ASN A 256 10.30 8.80 6.00
CA ASN A 256 10.38 8.79 7.45
C ASN A 256 9.02 9.04 8.11
N TYR A 257 8.27 7.98 8.37
CA TYR A 257 6.95 8.07 9.02
C TYR A 257 6.97 8.47 10.49
N SER A 258 8.14 8.52 11.14
CA SER A 258 8.25 9.13 12.48
C SER A 258 7.98 10.65 12.44
N ASN A 259 8.02 11.24 11.24
CA ASN A 259 7.60 12.61 10.97
C ASN A 259 6.10 12.65 10.59
N PRO A 260 5.22 13.26 11.41
CA PRO A 260 3.79 13.35 11.09
C PRO A 260 3.51 14.11 9.78
N ALA A 261 4.42 14.98 9.33
CA ALA A 261 4.25 15.66 8.05
C ALA A 261 4.25 14.70 6.86
N VAL A 262 5.06 13.63 6.90
CA VAL A 262 5.11 12.59 5.87
C VAL A 262 3.79 11.82 5.82
N PHE A 263 3.29 11.39 6.99
CA PHE A 263 1.98 10.75 7.08
C PHE A 263 0.87 11.60 6.44
N ILE A 264 0.83 12.89 6.76
CA ILE A 264 -0.20 13.81 6.26
C ILE A 264 -0.09 14.01 4.74
N GLU A 265 1.13 14.09 4.18
CA GLU A 265 1.34 14.20 2.72
C GLU A 265 0.86 12.93 2.01
N ILE A 266 1.21 11.74 2.52
CA ILE A 266 0.79 10.47 1.93
C ILE A 266 -0.73 10.27 2.03
N LEU A 267 -1.35 10.64 3.14
CA LEU A 267 -2.81 10.66 3.25
C LEU A 267 -3.43 11.59 2.20
N ASP A 268 -2.87 12.78 1.98
CA ASP A 268 -3.34 13.69 0.93
C ASP A 268 -3.24 13.08 -0.47
N ILE A 269 -2.18 12.33 -0.75
CA ILE A 269 -1.97 11.59 -2.02
C ILE A 269 -3.01 10.48 -2.20
N ILE A 270 -3.24 9.65 -1.17
CA ILE A 270 -4.26 8.59 -1.21
C ILE A 270 -5.64 9.18 -1.48
N LEU A 271 -6.00 10.24 -0.75
CA LEU A 271 -7.28 10.93 -0.91
C LEU A 271 -7.39 11.65 -2.25
N PHE A 272 -6.28 12.15 -2.81
CA PHE A 272 -6.24 12.71 -4.15
C PHE A 272 -6.61 11.66 -5.20
N TRP A 273 -6.04 10.45 -5.15
CA TRP A 273 -6.35 9.36 -6.09
C TRP A 273 -7.76 8.80 -5.90
N ALA A 274 -8.24 8.72 -4.66
CA ALA A 274 -9.66 8.46 -4.37
C ALA A 274 -10.60 9.50 -5.02
N ASN A 275 -10.16 10.76 -5.12
CA ASN A 275 -10.90 11.83 -5.79
C ASN A 275 -10.78 11.80 -7.32
N GLN A 276 -9.79 11.10 -7.88
CA GLN A 276 -9.73 10.77 -9.32
C GLN A 276 -10.58 9.52 -9.65
N GLY A 277 -11.16 8.89 -8.63
CA GLY A 277 -12.12 7.81 -8.75
C GLY A 277 -11.55 6.41 -8.57
N ALA A 278 -10.37 6.27 -7.96
CA ALA A 278 -9.93 4.98 -7.43
C ALA A 278 -10.94 4.49 -6.38
N ASP A 279 -11.43 3.26 -6.57
CA ASP A 279 -12.28 2.57 -5.61
C ASP A 279 -11.46 1.82 -4.56
N ILE A 280 -10.29 1.36 -4.97
CA ILE A 280 -9.36 0.59 -4.15
C ILE A 280 -7.96 1.16 -4.38
N VAL A 281 -7.20 1.33 -3.32
CA VAL A 281 -5.79 1.73 -3.40
C VAL A 281 -4.92 0.59 -2.88
N ARG A 282 -4.00 0.09 -3.72
CA ARG A 282 -2.96 -0.83 -3.28
C ARG A 282 -1.85 -0.01 -2.62
N LEU A 283 -1.63 -0.27 -1.34
CA LEU A 283 -0.57 0.36 -0.56
C LEU A 283 0.67 -0.54 -0.68
N ASP A 284 1.68 -0.04 -1.38
CA ASP A 284 2.90 -0.78 -1.69
C ASP A 284 3.91 -0.74 -0.53
N ALA A 285 4.57 -1.87 -0.26
CA ALA A 285 5.62 -2.00 0.76
C ALA A 285 5.18 -1.59 2.18
N VAL A 286 3.95 -1.90 2.57
CA VAL A 286 3.40 -1.48 3.89
C VAL A 286 4.12 -2.08 5.09
N ALA A 287 4.80 -3.21 4.92
CA ALA A 287 5.59 -3.83 5.97
C ALA A 287 6.77 -2.95 6.43
N PHE A 288 7.23 -2.05 5.57
CA PHE A 288 8.45 -1.28 5.77
C PHE A 288 8.20 0.13 6.33
N LEU A 289 6.94 0.53 6.57
CA LEU A 289 6.59 1.93 6.91
C LEU A 289 7.28 2.48 8.17
N TRP A 290 7.75 1.62 9.08
CA TRP A 290 8.40 2.06 10.32
C TRP A 290 9.73 1.37 10.55
N LYS A 291 10.75 2.16 10.92
CA LYS A 291 12.12 1.70 11.13
C LYS A 291 12.49 1.78 12.60
N LYS A 292 13.06 0.71 13.13
CA LYS A 292 13.49 0.61 14.52
C LYS A 292 14.81 -0.14 14.63
N ILE A 293 15.81 0.52 15.21
CA ILE A 293 17.14 -0.07 15.39
C ILE A 293 17.04 -1.36 16.21
N GLY A 294 17.76 -2.40 15.77
CA GLY A 294 17.77 -3.72 16.41
C GLY A 294 16.58 -4.61 16.05
N THR A 295 15.75 -4.22 15.09
CA THR A 295 14.71 -5.08 14.51
C THR A 295 14.92 -5.24 13.00
N THR A 296 14.13 -6.11 12.38
CA THR A 296 14.15 -6.28 10.91
C THR A 296 13.53 -5.09 10.16
N CYS A 297 12.96 -4.09 10.86
CA CYS A 297 12.22 -2.97 10.28
C CYS A 297 11.10 -3.40 9.33
N GLN A 298 10.48 -4.55 9.64
CA GLN A 298 9.37 -5.13 8.90
C GLN A 298 8.24 -5.51 9.86
N ASN A 299 7.00 -5.20 9.51
CA ASN A 299 5.80 -5.51 10.30
C ASN A 299 5.86 -4.92 11.73
N GLU A 300 6.54 -3.78 11.90
CA GLU A 300 6.54 -3.07 13.18
C GLU A 300 5.11 -2.67 13.56
N ARG A 301 4.83 -2.65 14.87
CA ARG A 301 3.50 -2.28 15.37
C ARG A 301 3.09 -0.90 14.87
N GLU A 302 4.01 0.05 14.82
CA GLU A 302 3.77 1.40 14.35
C GLU A 302 3.37 1.45 12.86
N ALA A 303 3.83 0.52 12.03
CA ALA A 303 3.38 0.40 10.63
C ALA A 303 1.88 0.05 10.58
N HIS A 304 1.43 -0.90 11.40
CA HIS A 304 0.01 -1.24 11.54
C HIS A 304 -0.82 -0.05 12.06
N LEU A 305 -0.32 0.69 13.05
CA LEU A 305 -1.00 1.90 13.56
C LEU A 305 -1.12 3.00 12.48
N ILE A 306 -0.12 3.14 11.61
CA ILE A 306 -0.19 4.05 10.46
C ILE A 306 -1.30 3.62 9.50
N LEU A 307 -1.43 2.33 9.19
CA LEU A 307 -2.50 1.81 8.33
C LEU A 307 -3.89 2.04 8.94
N GLN A 308 -4.06 1.79 10.25
CA GLN A 308 -5.30 2.10 10.97
C GLN A 308 -5.65 3.58 10.89
N LEU A 309 -4.66 4.46 11.05
CA LEU A 309 -4.86 5.90 11.01
C LEU A 309 -5.19 6.39 9.58
N LEU A 310 -4.50 5.88 8.55
CA LEU A 310 -4.86 6.11 7.15
C LEU A 310 -6.31 5.68 6.90
N LYS A 311 -6.71 4.54 7.46
CA LYS A 311 -8.04 3.99 7.29
C LYS A 311 -9.12 4.86 7.92
N ASP A 312 -8.96 5.22 9.18
CA ASP A 312 -9.91 6.05 9.91
C ASP A 312 -10.04 7.44 9.26
N CYS A 313 -8.93 8.05 8.84
CA CYS A 313 -8.94 9.31 8.09
C CYS A 313 -9.67 9.20 6.74
N SER A 314 -9.51 8.07 6.05
CA SER A 314 -10.20 7.80 4.78
C SER A 314 -11.69 7.56 4.98
N GLN A 315 -12.12 6.92 6.06
CA GLN A 315 -13.54 6.78 6.41
C GLN A 315 -14.23 8.13 6.69
N VAL A 316 -13.48 9.13 7.17
CA VAL A 316 -14.02 10.50 7.30
C VAL A 316 -14.23 11.16 5.95
N THR A 317 -13.27 11.01 5.03
CA THR A 317 -13.19 11.82 3.80
C THR A 317 -13.81 11.16 2.57
N ALA A 318 -13.54 9.88 2.36
CA ALA A 318 -13.95 9.10 1.20
C ALA A 318 -14.34 7.67 1.64
N PRO A 319 -15.41 7.53 2.44
CA PRO A 319 -15.81 6.22 2.94
C PRO A 319 -16.24 5.32 1.80
N GLY A 320 -15.74 4.09 1.79
CA GLY A 320 -15.93 3.15 0.69
C GLY A 320 -14.75 3.09 -0.29
N VAL A 321 -13.67 3.83 -0.05
CA VAL A 321 -12.34 3.49 -0.57
C VAL A 321 -11.77 2.37 0.27
N LEU A 322 -11.31 1.31 -0.39
CA LEU A 322 -10.67 0.16 0.26
C LEU A 322 -9.16 0.19 0.09
N PHE A 323 -8.46 -0.48 0.99
CA PHE A 323 -7.03 -0.70 0.85
C PHE A 323 -6.72 -2.17 0.57
N ILE A 324 -5.77 -2.38 -0.35
CA ILE A 324 -5.03 -3.64 -0.48
C ILE A 324 -3.69 -3.45 0.22
N ALA A 325 -3.41 -4.26 1.24
CA ALA A 325 -2.06 -4.38 1.79
C ALA A 325 -1.23 -5.27 0.87
N GLU A 326 -0.13 -4.73 0.34
CA GLU A 326 0.91 -5.58 -0.19
C GLU A 326 1.94 -5.92 0.91
N ALA A 327 1.85 -7.15 1.39
CA ALA A 327 2.78 -7.71 2.36
C ALA A 327 3.04 -9.18 1.98
N ILE A 328 4.18 -9.45 1.34
CA ILE A 328 4.64 -10.81 1.02
C ILE A 328 5.43 -11.34 2.21
N VAL A 329 4.70 -11.65 3.28
CA VAL A 329 5.25 -12.10 4.56
C VAL A 329 4.62 -13.44 4.97
N ALA A 330 5.08 -14.01 6.09
CA ALA A 330 4.49 -15.24 6.61
C ALA A 330 2.96 -15.08 6.81
N PRO A 331 2.15 -16.11 6.56
CA PRO A 331 0.68 -15.98 6.58
C PRO A 331 0.09 -15.39 7.87
N VAL A 332 0.69 -15.70 9.03
CA VAL A 332 0.29 -15.13 10.34
C VAL A 332 0.52 -13.62 10.44
N GLU A 333 1.50 -13.09 9.71
CA GLU A 333 1.76 -11.65 9.63
C GLU A 333 0.77 -10.99 8.66
N ILE A 334 0.44 -11.63 7.52
CA ILE A 334 -0.51 -11.06 6.55
C ILE A 334 -1.87 -10.79 7.21
N THR A 335 -2.36 -11.67 8.08
CA THR A 335 -3.64 -11.47 8.75
C THR A 335 -3.69 -10.25 9.67
N LYS A 336 -2.54 -9.81 10.20
CA LYS A 336 -2.47 -8.60 11.03
C LYS A 336 -2.79 -7.33 10.22
N TYR A 337 -2.55 -7.34 8.91
CA TYR A 337 -2.87 -6.23 8.01
C TYR A 337 -4.37 -6.04 7.75
N PHE A 338 -5.23 -6.98 8.19
CA PHE A 338 -6.66 -6.71 8.31
C PHE A 338 -6.98 -5.85 9.54
N GLY A 339 -6.14 -5.94 10.57
CA GLY A 339 -6.30 -5.29 11.88
C GLY A 339 -6.07 -6.27 13.03
N GLU A 340 -5.75 -5.74 14.21
CA GLU A 340 -5.64 -6.52 15.45
C GLU A 340 -6.95 -6.55 16.27
N ASP A 341 -8.00 -5.85 15.82
CA ASP A 341 -9.32 -5.96 16.43
C ASP A 341 -9.83 -7.39 16.26
N ALA A 342 -10.29 -8.02 17.34
CA ALA A 342 -10.68 -9.43 17.31
C ALA A 342 -11.90 -9.73 16.42
N VAL A 343 -12.58 -8.70 15.87
CA VAL A 343 -13.82 -8.88 15.11
C VAL A 343 -13.80 -8.13 13.78
N ILE A 344 -13.38 -6.87 13.73
CA ILE A 344 -13.60 -6.00 12.56
C ILE A 344 -12.28 -5.53 11.94
N ALA A 345 -12.15 -5.69 10.62
CA ALA A 345 -11.02 -5.13 9.89
C ALA A 345 -10.95 -3.60 10.01
N LYS A 346 -9.79 -3.08 10.43
CA LYS A 346 -9.54 -1.65 10.69
C LYS A 346 -8.28 -1.11 10.02
N GLU A 347 -7.56 -1.95 9.26
CA GLU A 347 -6.36 -1.56 8.52
C GLU A 347 -6.64 -1.58 7.02
N CYS A 348 -6.41 -2.72 6.38
CA CYS A 348 -6.75 -2.96 4.98
C CYS A 348 -7.89 -3.96 4.91
N GLU A 349 -8.82 -3.78 3.97
CA GLU A 349 -9.90 -4.76 3.78
C GLU A 349 -9.50 -5.94 2.91
N ILE A 350 -8.46 -5.76 2.10
CA ILE A 350 -8.01 -6.76 1.14
C ILE A 350 -6.53 -7.02 1.38
N ALA A 351 -6.14 -8.29 1.37
CA ALA A 351 -4.73 -8.69 1.40
C ALA A 351 -4.48 -9.79 0.38
N TYR A 352 -3.29 -9.80 -0.22
CA TYR A 352 -2.89 -10.86 -1.14
C TYR A 352 -2.76 -12.20 -0.39
N ASN A 353 -3.36 -13.25 -0.95
CA ASN A 353 -3.19 -14.60 -0.42
C ASN A 353 -1.97 -15.28 -1.05
N ALA A 354 -0.78 -14.75 -0.73
CA ALA A 354 0.49 -15.22 -1.30
C ALA A 354 0.77 -16.69 -0.94
N THR A 355 0.38 -17.12 0.26
CA THR A 355 0.48 -18.52 0.69
C THR A 355 -0.34 -19.43 -0.20
N PHE A 356 -1.61 -19.10 -0.47
CA PHE A 356 -2.43 -19.92 -1.36
C PHE A 356 -1.86 -19.97 -2.79
N MET A 357 -1.41 -18.84 -3.32
CA MET A 357 -0.75 -18.79 -4.64
C MET A 357 0.47 -19.73 -4.71
N ALA A 358 1.38 -19.64 -3.72
CA ALA A 358 2.58 -20.46 -3.69
C ALA A 358 2.26 -21.96 -3.53
N LEU A 359 1.25 -22.31 -2.72
CA LEU A 359 0.81 -23.69 -2.54
C LEU A 359 0.13 -24.27 -3.79
N LEU A 360 -0.57 -23.46 -4.60
CA LEU A 360 -1.10 -23.91 -5.88
C LEU A 360 0.02 -24.36 -6.83
N TRP A 361 1.10 -23.58 -6.92
CA TRP A 361 2.28 -23.96 -7.70
C TRP A 361 2.97 -25.19 -7.12
N GLU A 362 3.15 -25.24 -5.81
CA GLU A 362 3.73 -26.42 -5.13
C GLU A 362 2.97 -27.71 -5.48
N ALA A 363 1.63 -27.69 -5.42
CA ALA A 363 0.80 -28.86 -5.70
C ALA A 363 0.89 -29.32 -7.16
N ILE A 364 1.13 -28.39 -8.10
CA ILE A 364 1.37 -28.70 -9.52
C ILE A 364 2.71 -29.43 -9.68
N ALA A 365 3.78 -28.90 -9.06
CA ALA A 365 5.12 -29.47 -9.18
C ALA A 365 5.22 -30.87 -8.55
N THR A 366 4.66 -31.04 -7.35
CA THR A 366 4.66 -32.32 -6.64
C THR A 366 3.60 -33.29 -7.14
N LYS A 367 2.61 -32.79 -7.89
CA LYS A 367 1.39 -33.52 -8.27
C LYS A 367 0.65 -34.08 -7.04
N ASN A 368 0.75 -33.39 -5.92
CA ASN A 368 0.24 -33.82 -4.63
C ASN A 368 -0.31 -32.63 -3.83
N ALA A 369 -1.58 -32.71 -3.43
CA ALA A 369 -2.26 -31.64 -2.71
C ALA A 369 -2.08 -31.69 -1.18
N LYS A 370 -1.23 -32.57 -0.63
CA LYS A 370 -1.09 -32.74 0.83
C LYS A 370 -0.64 -31.46 1.53
N LEU A 371 0.37 -30.77 0.98
CA LEU A 371 0.85 -29.51 1.56
C LEU A 371 -0.13 -28.36 1.32
N LEU A 372 -0.80 -28.33 0.16
CA LEU A 372 -1.89 -27.39 -0.10
C LEU A 372 -3.04 -27.52 0.92
N ASP A 373 -3.51 -28.74 1.22
CA ASP A 373 -4.59 -28.97 2.21
C ASP A 373 -4.14 -28.57 3.63
N GLU A 374 -2.91 -28.91 4.03
CA GLU A 374 -2.38 -28.51 5.34
C GLU A 374 -2.24 -26.98 5.44
N GLY A 375 -1.64 -26.35 4.42
CA GLY A 375 -1.37 -24.92 4.41
C GLY A 375 -2.64 -24.05 4.35
N ILE A 376 -3.70 -24.50 3.67
CA ILE A 376 -4.99 -23.78 3.71
C ILE A 376 -5.62 -23.87 5.10
N ARG A 377 -5.50 -25.02 5.79
CA ARG A 377 -6.04 -25.21 7.14
C ARG A 377 -5.27 -24.45 8.21
N SER A 378 -4.00 -24.15 7.97
CA SER A 378 -3.16 -23.40 8.90
C SER A 378 -3.32 -21.88 8.76
N LEU A 379 -3.92 -21.40 7.68
CA LEU A 379 -4.23 -19.98 7.53
C LEU A 379 -5.16 -19.51 8.66
N PRO A 380 -4.83 -18.39 9.34
CA PRO A 380 -5.71 -17.87 10.37
C PRO A 380 -7.03 -17.40 9.76
N ASP A 381 -8.08 -17.45 10.57
CA ASP A 381 -9.38 -16.87 10.21
C ASP A 381 -9.21 -15.36 9.99
N LYS A 382 -9.70 -14.89 8.85
CA LYS A 382 -9.76 -13.46 8.56
C LYS A 382 -10.85 -12.78 9.39
N LEU A 383 -10.69 -11.49 9.64
CA LEU A 383 -11.70 -10.68 10.32
C LEU A 383 -12.98 -10.52 9.48
N ASP A 384 -14.06 -10.11 10.13
CA ASP A 384 -15.23 -9.61 9.41
C ASP A 384 -14.83 -8.35 8.64
N ARG A 385 -15.42 -8.15 7.46
CA ARG A 385 -15.08 -7.06 6.54
C ARG A 385 -13.63 -7.08 6.07
N ALA A 386 -13.03 -8.25 6.03
CA ALA A 386 -11.80 -8.54 5.32
C ALA A 386 -12.02 -9.61 4.25
N THR A 387 -11.22 -9.59 3.18
CA THR A 387 -11.19 -10.63 2.17
C THR A 387 -9.79 -10.86 1.60
N TRP A 388 -9.55 -12.10 1.20
CA TRP A 388 -8.34 -12.49 0.49
C TRP A 388 -8.46 -12.14 -0.99
N LEU A 389 -7.42 -11.53 -1.56
CA LEU A 389 -7.21 -11.48 -3.00
C LEU A 389 -6.46 -12.75 -3.41
N ASN A 390 -7.21 -13.75 -3.85
CA ASN A 390 -6.65 -15.01 -4.35
C ASN A 390 -6.19 -14.81 -5.80
N TYR A 391 -4.96 -15.22 -6.10
CA TYR A 391 -4.35 -15.04 -7.41
C TYR A 391 -3.47 -16.24 -7.79
N VAL A 392 -3.15 -16.35 -9.07
CA VAL A 392 -2.27 -17.41 -9.59
C VAL A 392 -0.87 -16.89 -9.91
N ARG A 393 -0.78 -15.68 -10.46
CA ARG A 393 0.46 -14.95 -10.74
C ARG A 393 0.24 -13.44 -10.59
N CYS A 394 1.32 -12.72 -10.37
CA CYS A 394 1.37 -11.26 -10.36
C CYS A 394 2.56 -10.80 -11.23
N HIS A 395 2.82 -9.50 -11.22
CA HIS A 395 3.98 -8.91 -11.90
C HIS A 395 5.34 -9.33 -11.33
N ASP A 396 5.40 -9.73 -10.05
CA ASP A 396 6.62 -10.16 -9.38
C ASP A 396 6.91 -11.66 -9.60
N ASP A 397 8.02 -12.11 -9.05
CA ASP A 397 8.42 -13.50 -8.96
C ASP A 397 7.47 -14.35 -8.07
N ILE A 398 7.86 -15.61 -7.81
CA ILE A 398 7.10 -16.51 -6.93
C ILE A 398 7.93 -16.73 -5.66
N GLY A 399 7.57 -16.01 -4.60
CA GLY A 399 8.05 -16.29 -3.26
C GLY A 399 7.46 -17.59 -2.72
N LEU A 400 8.30 -18.55 -2.35
CA LEU A 400 7.88 -19.80 -1.71
C LEU A 400 7.63 -19.59 -0.20
N GLY A 401 6.82 -18.60 0.18
CA GLY A 401 6.66 -18.13 1.57
C GLY A 401 5.68 -18.91 2.47
N PHE A 402 5.48 -20.21 2.25
CA PHE A 402 4.61 -21.04 3.13
C PHE A 402 5.37 -21.66 4.31
N ASP A 403 4.70 -22.00 5.41
CA ASP A 403 5.33 -22.30 6.70
C ASP A 403 6.14 -23.63 6.73
N ASN A 404 7.33 -23.60 7.35
CA ASN A 404 8.17 -24.81 7.46
C ASN A 404 7.51 -25.93 8.28
N SER A 405 6.69 -25.58 9.28
CA SER A 405 5.96 -26.56 10.08
C SER A 405 4.94 -27.33 9.25
N ASP A 406 4.28 -26.69 8.30
CA ASP A 406 3.33 -27.33 7.40
C ASP A 406 4.05 -28.24 6.39
N ILE A 407 5.24 -27.84 5.91
CA ILE A 407 6.09 -28.72 5.07
C ILE A 407 6.46 -30.00 5.81
N VAL A 408 6.85 -29.88 7.09
CA VAL A 408 7.20 -31.03 7.94
C VAL A 408 6.00 -31.94 8.18
N LYS A 409 4.81 -31.39 8.46
CA LYS A 409 3.56 -32.19 8.60
C LYS A 409 3.18 -32.88 7.29
N ALA A 410 3.42 -32.22 6.15
CA ALA A 410 3.26 -32.81 4.83
C ALA A 410 4.27 -33.95 4.56
N GLY A 411 5.32 -34.08 5.38
CA GLY A 411 6.29 -35.18 5.33
C GLY A 411 7.50 -34.88 4.46
N TYR A 412 7.78 -33.60 4.21
CA TYR A 412 8.95 -33.16 3.44
C TYR A 412 9.96 -32.45 4.36
N ASP A 413 11.22 -32.42 3.93
CA ASP A 413 12.23 -31.56 4.53
C ASP A 413 12.10 -30.13 3.96
N PRO A 414 11.97 -29.08 4.80
CA PRO A 414 11.74 -27.71 4.32
C PRO A 414 12.76 -27.20 3.31
N TYR A 415 14.05 -27.44 3.54
CA TYR A 415 15.11 -26.94 2.68
C TYR A 415 15.12 -27.68 1.34
N ALA A 416 15.13 -29.02 1.38
CA ALA A 416 15.12 -29.85 0.18
C ALA A 416 13.86 -29.62 -0.67
N HIS A 417 12.70 -29.41 -0.03
CA HIS A 417 11.43 -29.17 -0.74
C HIS A 417 11.46 -27.86 -1.53
N ARG A 418 11.93 -26.77 -0.91
CA ARG A 418 12.09 -25.49 -1.61
C ARG A 418 13.09 -25.59 -2.75
N ARG A 419 14.21 -26.29 -2.53
CA ARG A 419 15.20 -26.51 -3.58
C ARG A 419 14.60 -27.28 -4.76
N PHE A 420 13.86 -28.34 -4.49
CA PHE A 420 13.12 -29.08 -5.51
C PHE A 420 12.18 -28.17 -6.30
N LEU A 421 11.42 -27.30 -5.65
CA LEU A 421 10.49 -26.38 -6.33
C LEU A 421 11.23 -25.39 -7.22
N VAL A 422 12.33 -24.81 -6.76
CA VAL A 422 13.17 -23.93 -7.58
C VAL A 422 13.72 -24.68 -8.79
N ASP A 423 14.32 -25.86 -8.59
CA ASP A 423 14.87 -26.68 -9.68
C ASP A 423 13.77 -27.13 -10.66
N TYR A 424 12.57 -27.45 -10.16
CA TYR A 424 11.42 -27.81 -10.99
C TYR A 424 10.97 -26.62 -11.85
N PHE A 425 10.71 -25.46 -11.26
CA PHE A 425 10.17 -24.31 -12.00
C PHE A 425 11.18 -23.63 -12.93
N THR A 426 12.47 -23.75 -12.65
CA THR A 426 13.56 -23.31 -13.53
C THR A 426 13.89 -24.33 -14.63
N GLY A 427 13.22 -25.48 -14.65
CA GLY A 427 13.43 -26.52 -15.67
C GLY A 427 14.73 -27.31 -15.52
N VAL A 428 15.38 -27.21 -14.36
CA VAL A 428 16.61 -27.95 -14.01
C VAL A 428 16.29 -29.38 -13.56
N TYR A 429 15.13 -29.59 -12.94
CA TYR A 429 14.69 -30.92 -12.52
C TYR A 429 14.27 -31.79 -13.73
N ASP A 430 14.73 -33.04 -13.75
CA ASP A 430 14.42 -34.01 -14.80
C ASP A 430 12.90 -34.14 -15.01
N ASP A 431 12.45 -34.17 -16.27
CA ASP A 431 11.04 -34.21 -16.68
C ASP A 431 10.17 -33.00 -16.30
N SER A 432 10.75 -31.88 -15.86
CA SER A 432 9.99 -30.64 -15.66
C SER A 432 9.55 -30.00 -16.99
N PRO A 433 8.24 -29.72 -17.19
CA PRO A 433 7.75 -28.95 -18.32
C PRO A 433 7.94 -27.43 -18.13
N ALA A 434 8.36 -26.97 -16.94
CA ALA A 434 8.46 -25.56 -16.63
C ALA A 434 9.62 -24.89 -17.38
N ARG A 435 9.47 -23.58 -17.64
CA ARG A 435 10.43 -22.76 -18.38
C ARG A 435 10.69 -21.42 -17.67
N GLY A 436 10.50 -21.39 -16.35
CA GLY A 436 10.80 -20.22 -15.54
C GLY A 436 12.30 -19.93 -15.49
N GLN A 437 12.64 -18.80 -14.89
CA GLN A 437 14.02 -18.38 -14.64
C GLN A 437 14.17 -18.10 -13.14
N PRO A 438 15.38 -18.31 -12.57
CA PRO A 438 15.66 -17.81 -11.23
C PRO A 438 15.58 -16.28 -11.23
N PHE A 439 15.11 -15.74 -10.11
CA PHE A 439 15.08 -14.30 -9.83
C PHE A 439 15.97 -14.05 -8.61
N GLY A 440 16.83 -13.05 -8.71
CA GLY A 440 17.97 -12.84 -7.82
C GLY A 440 19.01 -12.02 -8.56
#